data_AF-A0A530M4Q3-F1
#
_entry.id   AF-A0A530M4Q3-F1
#
_cell.length_a   1.000
_cell.length_b   1.000
_cell.length_c   1.000
_cell.angle_alpha   90.00
_cell.angle_beta   90.00
_cell.angle_gamma   90.00
#
_symmetry.space_group_name_H-M   'P 1'
#
loop_
_entity.id
_entity.type
_entity.pdbx_description
1 polymer ?
#
loop_
_entity_poly.entity_id
_entity_poly.type
_entity_poly.pdbx_seq_one_letter_code
_entity_poly.pdbx_strand_id
1 'polypeptide(L)' 'CTPCRIGSTRGVEVLDKVASGIEAEKNLALVTDLCNTMKFGSLCALGGFTPYPVMSSITHFPEDFKPAPTRVAAE' A
#
# COMPACT_ATOMS: atom_id res chain seq x y z
N CYS A 1 0.88 11.21 15.80
CA CYS A 1 -0.59 11.29 15.82
C CYS A 1 -1.19 9.95 15.41
N THR A 2 -2.43 9.65 15.81
CA THR A 2 -3.11 8.37 15.54
C THR A 2 -3.07 7.92 14.07
N PRO A 3 -3.44 8.75 13.07
CA PRO A 3 -3.42 8.31 11.67
C PRO A 3 -2.02 7.96 11.19
N CYS A 4 -0.98 8.71 11.57
CA CYS A 4 0.40 8.37 11.20
C CYS A 4 0.90 7.08 11.88
N ARG A 5 0.63 6.88 13.18
CA ARG A 5 1.14 5.72 13.94
C ARG A 5 0.43 4.42 13.54
N ILE A 6 -0.90 4.43 13.52
CA ILE A 6 -1.69 3.25 13.17
C ILE A 6 -1.65 3.02 11.67
N GLY A 7 -1.80 4.07 10.87
CA GLY A 7 -1.82 3.97 9.42
C GLY A 7 -0.53 3.42 8.83
N SER A 8 0.64 3.81 9.35
CA SER A 8 1.91 3.23 8.89
C SER A 8 2.00 1.73 9.18
N THR A 9 1.59 1.29 10.37
CA THR A 9 1.62 -0.14 10.75
C THR A 9 0.62 -0.94 9.90
N ARG A 10 -0.62 -0.47 9.78
CA ARG A 10 -1.66 -1.15 8.98
C ARG A 10 -1.34 -1.13 7.49
N GLY A 11 -0.68 -0.09 7.00
CA GLY A 11 -0.22 -0.01 5.61
C GLY A 11 0.73 -1.14 5.26
N VAL A 12 1.70 -1.45 6.13
CA VAL A 12 2.63 -2.58 5.94
C VAL A 12 1.86 -3.90 5.90
N GLU A 13 1.01 -4.17 6.88
CA GLU A 13 0.24 -5.42 6.95
C GLU A 13 -0.66 -5.65 5.72
N VAL A 14 -1.24 -4.59 5.16
CA VAL A 14 -2.06 -4.70 3.95
C VAL A 14 -1.19 -4.88 2.70
N LEU A 15 -0.06 -4.18 2.60
CA LEU A 15 0.90 -4.37 1.51
C LEU A 15 1.50 -5.77 1.51
N ASP A 16 1.74 -6.39 2.67
CA ASP A 16 2.18 -7.79 2.77
C ASP A 16 1.15 -8.77 2.17
N LYS A 17 -0.15 -8.48 2.33
CA LYS A 17 -1.22 -9.26 1.69
C LYS A 17 -1.20 -9.08 0.17
N VAL A 18 -0.96 -7.87 -0.31
CA VAL A 18 -0.82 -7.58 -1.75
C VAL A 18 0.38 -8.35 -2.32
N ALA A 19 1.54 -8.30 -1.65
CA ALA A 19 2.74 -9.04 -2.05
C ALA A 19 2.53 -10.57 -2.04
N SER A 20 1.67 -11.07 -1.15
CA SER A 20 1.28 -12.48 -1.09
C SER A 20 0.19 -12.88 -2.10
N GLY A 21 -0.29 -11.95 -2.93
CA GLY A 21 -1.37 -12.20 -3.90
C GLY A 21 -2.76 -12.39 -3.28
N ILE A 22 -2.94 -12.09 -1.99
CA ILE A 22 -4.21 -12.26 -1.28
C ILE A 22 -5.09 -11.07 -1.61
N GLU A 23 -6.21 -11.28 -2.33
CA GLU A 23 -7.19 -10.24 -2.69
C GLU A 23 -6.53 -8.91 -3.15
N ALA A 24 -5.50 -8.98 -4.01
CA ALA A 24 -4.60 -7.86 -4.29
C ALA A 24 -5.32 -6.56 -4.67
N GLU A 25 -6.33 -6.63 -5.55
CA GLU A 25 -7.11 -5.46 -5.99
C GLU A 25 -7.86 -4.78 -4.82
N LYS A 26 -8.52 -5.58 -3.98
CA LYS A 26 -9.24 -5.09 -2.80
C LYS A 26 -8.29 -4.48 -1.77
N ASN A 27 -7.14 -5.13 -1.56
CA ASN A 27 -6.13 -4.63 -0.62
C ASN A 27 -5.44 -3.35 -1.15
N LEU A 28 -5.24 -3.21 -2.46
CA LEU A 28 -4.74 -1.95 -3.07
C LEU A 28 -5.74 -0.79 -2.89
N ALA A 29 -7.03 -1.06 -3.04
CA ALA A 29 -8.06 -0.06 -2.75
C ALA A 29 -8.03 0.36 -1.27
N LEU A 30 -7.86 -0.60 -0.35
CA LEU A 30 -7.71 -0.32 1.08
C LEU A 30 -6.44 0.48 1.41
N VAL A 31 -5.30 0.16 0.80
CA VAL A 31 -4.05 0.93 0.96
C VAL A 31 -4.25 2.37 0.48
N THR A 32 -4.95 2.56 -0.63
CA THR A 32 -5.23 3.89 -1.20
C THR A 32 -6.07 4.75 -0.24
N ASP A 33 -7.13 4.19 0.33
CA ASP A 33 -7.97 4.87 1.31
C ASP A 33 -7.20 5.21 2.60
N LEU A 34 -6.39 4.27 3.09
CA LEU A 34 -5.52 4.48 4.24
C LEU A 34 -4.49 5.60 4.00
N CYS A 35 -3.89 5.62 2.81
CA CYS A 35 -2.94 6.65 2.40
C CYS A 35 -3.58 8.05 2.36
N ASN A 36 -4.82 8.16 1.85
CA ASN A 36 -5.58 9.41 1.90
C ASN A 36 -5.89 9.83 3.35
N THR A 37 -6.28 8.88 4.21
CA THR A 37 -6.50 9.14 5.64
C THR A 37 -5.24 9.67 6.32
N MET A 38 -4.07 9.08 6.03
CA MET A 38 -2.79 9.56 6.56
C MET A 38 -2.42 10.95 6.04
N LYS A 39 -2.62 11.18 4.73
CA LYS A 39 -2.32 12.46 4.06
C LYS A 39 -3.09 13.62 4.66
N PHE A 40 -4.39 13.46 4.87
CA PHE A 40 -5.27 14.54 5.33
C PHE A 40 -5.49 14.57 6.84
N GLY A 41 -5.29 13.45 7.54
CA GLY A 41 -5.53 13.35 8.98
C GLY A 41 -4.30 13.55 9.87
N SER A 42 -3.08 13.53 9.31
CA SER A 42 -1.87 13.63 10.12
C SER A 42 -1.60 15.06 10.60
N LEU A 43 -1.30 15.19 11.90
CA LEU A 43 -1.01 16.47 12.55
C LEU A 43 0.34 17.11 12.17
N CYS A 44 1.17 16.46 11.35
CA CYS A 44 2.45 17.00 10.91
C CYS A 44 2.77 16.57 9.47
N ALA A 45 3.70 17.30 8.83
CA ALA A 45 4.10 17.06 7.44
C ALA A 45 4.70 15.65 7.23
N LEU A 46 5.44 15.12 8.21
CA LEU A 46 5.99 13.77 8.13
C LEU A 46 4.88 12.75 7.87
N GLY A 47 3.84 12.73 8.71
CA GLY A 47 2.72 11.79 8.54
C GLY A 47 1.92 12.02 7.26
N GLY A 48 1.82 13.28 6.82
CA GLY A 48 1.14 13.64 5.58
C GLY A 48 1.90 13.21 4.31
N PHE A 49 3.23 13.15 4.36
CA PHE A 49 4.09 12.80 3.23
C PHE A 49 4.53 11.34 3.20
N THR A 50 4.50 10.61 4.32
CA THR A 50 4.69 9.15 4.35
C THR A 50 3.91 8.37 3.27
N PRO A 51 2.62 8.67 2.97
CA PRO A 51 1.87 7.94 1.94
C PRO A 51 2.27 8.27 0.49
N TYR A 52 3.05 9.33 0.25
CA TYR A 52 3.38 9.78 -1.12
C TYR A 52 4.16 8.75 -1.94
N PRO A 53 5.25 8.15 -1.44
CA PRO A 53 5.97 7.11 -2.18
C PRO A 53 5.07 5.91 -2.50
N VAL A 54 4.21 5.48 -1.57
CA VAL A 54 3.28 4.35 -1.79
C VAL A 54 2.30 4.67 -2.91
N MET A 55 1.64 5.84 -2.85
CA MET A 55 0.69 6.27 -3.87
C MET A 55 1.37 6.50 -5.23
N SER A 56 2.59 7.01 -5.23
CA SER A 56 3.42 7.15 -6.42
C SER A 56 3.71 5.79 -7.05
N SER A 57 4.10 4.80 -6.24
CA SER A 57 4.36 3.44 -6.73
C SER A 57 3.13 2.81 -7.36
N ILE A 58 1.97 2.88 -6.69
CA ILE A 58 0.71 2.34 -7.22
C ILE A 58 0.29 3.03 -8.52
N THR A 59 0.49 4.35 -8.62
CA THR A 59 0.07 5.15 -9.78
C THR A 59 0.96 4.93 -11.00
N HIS A 60 2.28 4.90 -10.79
CA HIS A 60 3.26 4.89 -11.87
C HIS A 60 3.76 3.49 -12.23
N PHE A 61 3.62 2.51 -11.34
CA PHE A 61 4.02 1.12 -11.55
C PHE A 61 2.89 0.14 -11.17
N PRO A 62 1.66 0.30 -11.68
CA PRO A 62 0.53 -0.57 -11.33
C PRO A 62 0.75 -2.05 -11.69
N GLU A 63 1.63 -2.34 -12.66
CA GLU A 63 2.02 -3.69 -13.06
C GLU A 63 2.74 -4.46 -11.95
N ASP A 64 3.49 -3.78 -11.07
CA ASP A 64 4.26 -4.41 -9.99
C ASP A 64 3.37 -5.00 -8.89
N PHE A 65 2.11 -4.57 -8.84
CA PHE A 65 1.13 -5.02 -7.86
C PHE A 65 0.18 -6.09 -8.41
N LYS A 66 0.37 -6.53 -9.65
CA LYS A 66 -0.33 -7.68 -10.21
C LYS A 66 0.32 -8.97 -9.69
N PRO A 67 -0.45 -10.06 -9.50
CA PRO A 67 0.12 -11.35 -9.15
C PRO A 67 1.22 -11.73 -10.15
N ALA A 68 2.42 -12.04 -9.65
CA ALA A 68 3.49 -12.53 -10.51
C ALA A 68 2.99 -13.78 -11.26
N PRO A 69 3.28 -13.93 -12.56
CA PRO A 69 2.97 -15.16 -13.26
C PRO A 69 3.67 -16.31 -12.52
N THR A 70 2.91 -17.33 -12.13
CA THR A 70 3.47 -18.55 -11.54
C THR A 70 4.55 -19.05 -12.48
N ARG A 71 5.83 -18.94 -12.08
CA ARG A 71 6.89 -19.65 -12.78
C ARG A 71 6.58 -21.13 -12.59
N VAL A 72 5.93 -21.72 -13.60
CA VAL A 72 5.93 -23.17 -13.74
C VAL A 72 7.40 -23.53 -13.83
N ALA A 73 7.93 -24.16 -12.77
CA ALA A 73 9.27 -24.71 -12.81
C ALA A 73 9.29 -25.68 -13.99
N ALA A 74 10.01 -25.32 -15.05
CA ALA A 74 10.38 -26.25 -16.08
C ALA A 74 11.63 -26.97 -15.56
N GLU A 75 11.41 -28.06 -14.83
CA GLU A 75 12.19 -29.31 -14.72
C GLU A 75 11.70 -30.15 -13.54
#